data_AF-A0A0C3S6Z8-F1
#
_entry.id   AF-A0A0C3S6Z8-F1
#
_cell.length_a   1.000
_cell.length_b   1.000
_cell.length_c   1.000
_cell.angle_alpha   90.00
_cell.angle_beta   90.00
_cell.angle_gamma   90.00
#
_symmetry.space_group_name_H-M   'P 1'
#
loop_
_entity.id
_entity.type
_entity.pdbx_description
1 polymer ?
#
loop_
_entity_poly.entity_id
_entity_poly.type
_entity_poly.pdbx_seq_one_letter_code
_entity_poly.pdbx_strand_id
1 'polypeptide(L)'
;MGVLGLVPFLQKAYPNVLKVIPDRFRELYGKTVVFDGTLITQRFHFAPMPQSHRHVLGWYRMLEELKECGVSAICVFDGKERSLAKQFEVARRRDARKLLAARGRVEIDRLKRLLMLNTIMKTWGMLSDREKESTSRTFREATLRLKPIRPLPLPASNFFDPPQPTGVLQHPPQFASQNYQERDHRSLHCSPSTPHDMADEFLEAIPSHENPSADGEALSGLIEDIEPDIVSLASPNEEAPGLPDVGEIGTTLTALYTGYRASLERLRSLLQTTSQSFHSKNDGTDDSTTEYLMSKTQARLIVEEGTFWAKLEDFTLVQEDASQQAADLVQKSRLLSDSYARRTNPPTTQTYNECKEIIRAMGISCIETDGPFEAEALAASIVLHGQADFVGSEDTDVLVYGAPLMRNIAKKTDPLIILYGSDIRTALQLDQDQFIDFALLLGTDFSRRIKNVGPNRALKFIREYGSIEEILQREPQYPPREALALYLQQVEVARTVFHTLPPVPDTSTLQNQEPDDTAVQEILHRYGLWTELSHDYDWSYANALSGNYFDDNPAAA
;
A
#
# COMPACT_ATOMS: atom_id res chain seq x y z
N MET A 1 -2.91 -3.39 -5.16
CA MET A 1 -1.80 -4.15 -5.80
C MET A 1 -2.21 -4.46 -7.23
N GLY A 2 -1.27 -4.41 -8.16
CA GLY A 2 -1.50 -4.44 -9.60
C GLY A 2 -2.06 -3.15 -10.19
N VAL A 3 -2.95 -3.31 -11.18
CA VAL A 3 -3.64 -2.23 -11.91
C VAL A 3 -4.47 -1.30 -11.01
N LEU A 4 -4.03 -0.06 -10.89
CA LEU A 4 -4.61 0.94 -10.00
C LEU A 4 -6.06 1.28 -10.35
N GLY A 5 -6.98 1.04 -9.41
CA GLY A 5 -8.39 1.44 -9.54
C GLY A 5 -9.22 0.61 -10.52
N LEU A 6 -8.68 -0.50 -11.06
CA LEU A 6 -9.41 -1.37 -11.99
C LEU A 6 -10.67 -1.97 -11.35
N VAL A 7 -10.54 -2.61 -10.18
CA VAL A 7 -11.70 -3.27 -9.55
C VAL A 7 -12.80 -2.31 -9.10
N PRO A 8 -12.52 -1.18 -8.42
CA PRO A 8 -13.55 -0.18 -8.12
C PRO A 8 -14.27 0.33 -9.37
N PHE A 9 -13.53 0.52 -10.48
CA PHE A 9 -14.11 0.89 -11.76
C PHE A 9 -15.05 -0.20 -12.30
N LEU A 10 -14.63 -1.46 -12.30
CA LEU A 10 -15.45 -2.58 -12.74
C LEU A 10 -16.69 -2.77 -11.86
N GLN A 11 -16.57 -2.63 -10.54
CA GLN A 11 -17.70 -2.70 -9.61
C GLN A 11 -18.78 -1.66 -9.93
N LYS A 12 -18.35 -0.43 -10.28
CA LYS A 12 -19.26 0.67 -10.57
C LYS A 12 -19.86 0.61 -11.97
N ALA A 13 -19.05 0.31 -12.99
CA ALA A 13 -19.44 0.42 -14.39
C ALA A 13 -19.87 -0.92 -15.02
N TYR A 14 -19.34 -2.04 -14.54
CA TYR A 14 -19.54 -3.37 -15.11
C TYR A 14 -19.76 -4.44 -14.01
N PRO A 15 -20.71 -4.27 -13.08
CA PRO A 15 -20.84 -5.14 -11.90
C PRO A 15 -21.00 -6.63 -12.25
N ASN A 16 -21.56 -6.95 -13.42
CA ASN A 16 -21.81 -8.32 -13.86
C ASN A 16 -20.53 -9.14 -14.12
N VAL A 17 -19.37 -8.50 -14.29
CA VAL A 17 -18.10 -9.22 -14.48
C VAL A 17 -17.52 -9.75 -13.16
N LEU A 18 -18.04 -9.28 -12.02
CA LEU A 18 -17.67 -9.74 -10.69
C LEU A 18 -18.58 -10.90 -10.27
N LYS A 19 -18.10 -12.13 -10.38
CA LYS A 19 -18.85 -13.31 -9.96
C LYS A 19 -18.63 -13.53 -8.47
N VAL A 20 -19.66 -13.24 -7.68
CA VAL A 20 -19.64 -13.37 -6.22
C VAL A 20 -19.93 -14.83 -5.84
N ILE A 21 -19.09 -15.39 -4.97
CA ILE A 21 -19.22 -16.75 -4.43
C ILE A 21 -19.53 -16.64 -2.92
N PRO A 22 -20.82 -16.63 -2.54
CA PRO A 22 -21.25 -16.35 -1.17
C PRO A 22 -20.80 -17.40 -0.16
N ASP A 23 -20.83 -18.70 -0.52
CA ASP A 23 -20.41 -19.79 0.37
C ASP A 23 -18.90 -20.09 0.26
N ARG A 24 -18.13 -19.13 -0.27
CA ARG A 24 -16.66 -19.14 -0.38
C ARG A 24 -16.13 -20.46 -0.97
N PHE A 25 -15.20 -21.13 -0.29
CA PHE A 25 -14.55 -22.35 -0.81
C PHE A 25 -15.50 -23.55 -0.95
N ARG A 26 -16.66 -23.54 -0.28
CA ARG A 26 -17.63 -24.65 -0.36
C ARG A 26 -18.23 -24.82 -1.75
N GLU A 27 -18.32 -23.74 -2.53
CA GLU A 27 -18.79 -23.78 -3.93
C GLU A 27 -17.71 -24.25 -4.91
N LEU A 28 -16.48 -24.48 -4.43
CA LEU A 28 -15.32 -24.80 -5.25
C LEU A 28 -14.85 -26.24 -5.07
N TYR A 29 -15.71 -27.13 -4.56
CA TYR A 29 -15.39 -28.54 -4.38
C TYR A 29 -14.82 -29.18 -5.66
N GLY A 30 -13.68 -29.86 -5.53
CA GLY A 30 -12.98 -30.51 -6.64
C GLY A 30 -12.19 -29.55 -7.54
N LYS A 31 -12.13 -28.25 -7.23
CA LYS A 31 -11.32 -27.27 -7.94
C LYS A 31 -9.91 -27.20 -7.39
N THR A 32 -8.98 -26.77 -8.25
CA THR A 32 -7.59 -26.48 -7.87
C THR A 32 -7.32 -24.99 -7.97
N VAL A 33 -6.79 -24.39 -6.91
CA VAL A 33 -6.43 -22.97 -6.86
C VAL A 33 -4.92 -22.82 -6.71
N VAL A 34 -4.32 -21.99 -7.55
CA VAL A 34 -2.90 -21.61 -7.45
C VAL A 34 -2.79 -20.30 -6.70
N PHE A 35 -2.20 -20.33 -5.51
CA PHE A 35 -2.07 -19.18 -4.64
C PHE A 35 -0.76 -18.45 -4.89
N ASP A 36 -0.85 -17.12 -5.02
CA ASP A 36 0.29 -16.22 -4.90
C ASP A 36 0.75 -16.19 -3.44
N GLY A 37 1.68 -17.10 -3.14
CA GLY A 37 2.21 -17.36 -1.82
C GLY A 37 2.96 -16.16 -1.24
N THR A 38 3.63 -15.37 -2.09
CA THR A 38 4.31 -14.14 -1.67
C THR A 38 3.31 -13.13 -1.11
N LEU A 39 2.27 -12.82 -1.87
CA LEU A 39 1.30 -11.79 -1.49
C LEU A 39 0.41 -12.23 -0.34
N ILE A 40 -0.02 -13.49 -0.33
CA ILE A 40 -0.82 -14.03 0.78
C ILE A 40 -0.02 -14.05 2.09
N THR A 41 1.27 -14.42 2.03
CA THR A 41 2.16 -14.31 3.20
C THR A 41 2.27 -12.88 3.70
N GLN A 42 2.43 -11.90 2.81
CA GLN A 42 2.44 -10.49 3.19
C GLN A 42 1.13 -10.09 3.88
N ARG A 43 -0.02 -10.52 3.36
CA ARG A 43 -1.34 -10.25 3.97
C ARG A 43 -1.45 -10.82 5.38
N PHE A 44 -1.03 -12.07 5.59
CA PHE A 44 -1.09 -12.67 6.93
C PHE A 44 -0.07 -12.04 7.89
N HIS A 45 1.14 -11.73 7.45
CA HIS A 45 2.16 -11.05 8.26
C HIS A 45 1.68 -9.69 8.80
N PHE A 46 0.88 -8.98 8.01
CA PHE A 46 0.33 -7.68 8.40
C PHE A 46 -1.04 -7.74 9.06
N ALA A 47 -1.61 -8.93 9.23
CA ALA A 47 -2.85 -9.11 9.97
C ALA A 47 -2.69 -8.58 11.41
N PRO A 48 -3.67 -7.86 11.99
CA PRO A 48 -3.69 -7.35 13.35
C PRO A 48 -4.01 -8.49 14.35
N MET A 49 -3.30 -9.61 14.22
CA MET A 49 -3.28 -10.67 15.22
C MET A 49 -2.12 -10.40 16.18
N PRO A 50 -2.25 -10.62 17.50
CA PRO A 50 -1.18 -10.30 18.44
C PRO A 50 0.07 -11.19 18.26
N GLN A 51 -0.07 -12.40 17.72
CA GLN A 51 0.99 -13.41 17.66
C GLN A 51 2.14 -13.03 16.71
N SER A 52 3.37 -13.40 17.06
CA SER A 52 4.55 -13.13 16.22
C SER A 52 4.55 -13.93 14.90
N HIS A 53 4.17 -15.21 14.95
CA HIS A 53 4.12 -16.11 13.78
C HIS A 53 2.72 -16.22 13.17
N ARG A 54 1.99 -15.11 13.15
CA ARG A 54 0.63 -15.01 12.60
C ARG A 54 0.50 -15.45 11.14
N HIS A 55 1.57 -15.31 10.36
CA HIS A 55 1.65 -15.76 8.97
C HIS A 55 1.58 -17.28 8.84
N VAL A 56 2.25 -18.01 9.73
CA VAL A 56 2.17 -19.48 9.80
C VAL A 56 0.75 -19.92 10.14
N LEU A 57 0.14 -19.31 11.18
CA LEU A 57 -1.23 -19.61 11.59
C LEU A 57 -2.25 -19.30 10.50
N GLY A 58 -2.07 -18.20 9.76
CA GLY A 58 -2.94 -17.81 8.65
C GLY A 58 -2.94 -18.84 7.52
N TRP A 59 -1.75 -19.30 7.12
CA TRP A 59 -1.60 -20.37 6.12
C TRP A 59 -2.23 -21.67 6.59
N TYR A 60 -1.93 -22.11 7.81
CA TYR A 60 -2.47 -23.33 8.38
C TYR A 60 -4.00 -23.35 8.31
N ARG A 61 -4.65 -22.30 8.86
CA ARG A 61 -6.13 -22.20 8.87
C ARG A 61 -6.74 -22.14 7.47
N MET A 62 -6.11 -21.40 6.55
CA MET A 62 -6.62 -21.30 5.18
C MET A 62 -6.53 -22.64 4.45
N LEU A 63 -5.42 -23.37 4.60
CA LEU A 63 -5.23 -24.68 3.98
C LEU A 63 -6.12 -25.76 4.61
N GLU A 64 -6.38 -25.70 5.92
CA GLU A 64 -7.40 -26.54 6.56
C GLU A 64 -8.79 -26.28 5.98
N GLU A 65 -9.20 -25.01 5.85
CA GLU A 65 -10.52 -24.65 5.28
C GLU A 65 -10.66 -25.18 3.84
N LEU A 66 -9.61 -25.08 3.02
CA LEU A 66 -9.58 -25.64 1.66
C LEU A 66 -9.72 -27.16 1.68
N LYS A 67 -8.98 -27.86 2.56
CA LYS A 67 -9.05 -29.32 2.73
C LYS A 67 -10.46 -29.75 3.13
N GLU A 68 -11.09 -29.07 4.10
CA GLU A 68 -12.47 -29.32 4.53
C GLU A 68 -13.48 -29.11 3.41
N CYS A 69 -13.24 -28.15 2.52
CA CYS A 69 -14.09 -27.87 1.37
C CYS A 69 -13.76 -28.75 0.14
N GLY A 70 -12.79 -29.66 0.22
CA GLY A 70 -12.37 -30.49 -0.91
C GLY A 70 -11.76 -29.70 -2.08
N VAL A 71 -11.09 -28.59 -1.78
CA VAL A 71 -10.40 -27.72 -2.75
C VAL A 71 -8.90 -28.02 -2.69
N SER A 72 -8.30 -28.28 -3.85
CA SER A 72 -6.85 -28.48 -3.96
C SER A 72 -6.12 -27.14 -4.07
N ALA A 73 -4.92 -27.07 -3.49
CA ALA A 73 -4.08 -25.88 -3.52
C ALA A 73 -2.72 -26.17 -4.15
N ILE A 74 -2.15 -25.18 -4.84
CA ILE A 74 -0.74 -25.09 -5.23
C ILE A 74 -0.26 -23.72 -4.78
N CYS A 75 0.91 -23.61 -4.16
CA CYS A 75 1.46 -22.33 -3.70
C CYS A 75 2.69 -21.95 -4.53
N VAL A 76 2.69 -20.73 -5.06
CA VAL A 76 3.82 -20.19 -5.83
C VAL A 76 4.41 -18.99 -5.09
N PHE A 77 5.72 -18.97 -4.93
CA PHE A 77 6.47 -17.88 -4.31
C PHE A 77 7.43 -17.23 -5.30
N ASP A 78 7.76 -15.97 -5.06
CA ASP A 78 8.79 -15.27 -5.81
C ASP A 78 10.14 -16.01 -5.68
N GLY A 79 10.83 -16.12 -6.80
CA GLY A 79 12.20 -16.59 -6.89
C GLY A 79 13.22 -15.57 -6.40
N LYS A 80 14.49 -15.96 -6.52
CA LYS A 80 15.64 -15.13 -6.12
C LYS A 80 15.95 -14.03 -7.13
N GLU A 81 15.69 -14.28 -8.40
CA GLU A 81 15.94 -13.34 -9.48
C GLU A 81 14.79 -12.32 -9.57
N ARG A 82 15.13 -11.04 -9.75
CA ARG A 82 14.15 -9.96 -9.85
C ARG A 82 14.11 -9.44 -11.28
N SER A 83 12.90 -9.19 -11.77
CA SER A 83 12.71 -8.57 -13.08
C SER A 83 13.34 -7.18 -13.14
N LEU A 84 14.16 -6.93 -14.16
CA LEU A 84 14.71 -5.59 -14.45
C LEU A 84 13.58 -4.57 -14.66
N ALA A 85 12.44 -5.02 -15.20
CA ALA A 85 11.26 -4.21 -15.47
C ALA A 85 10.67 -3.55 -14.20
N LYS A 86 10.85 -4.14 -13.03
CA LYS A 86 10.35 -3.61 -11.75
C LYS A 86 11.39 -2.82 -10.95
N GLN A 87 12.60 -2.59 -11.47
CA GLN A 87 13.64 -1.86 -10.72
C GLN A 87 13.19 -0.47 -10.29
N PHE A 88 12.49 0.26 -11.17
CA PHE A 88 11.94 1.58 -10.86
C PHE A 88 10.92 1.52 -9.72
N GLU A 89 10.06 0.51 -9.72
CA GLU A 89 9.08 0.31 -8.66
C GLU A 89 9.74 -0.11 -7.33
N VAL A 90 10.72 -1.00 -7.39
CA VAL A 90 11.49 -1.42 -6.20
C VAL A 90 12.20 -0.22 -5.57
N ALA A 91 12.83 0.63 -6.39
CA ALA A 91 13.45 1.87 -5.92
C ALA A 91 12.42 2.81 -5.27
N ARG A 92 11.26 3.01 -5.92
CA ARG A 92 10.14 3.81 -5.38
C ARG A 92 9.65 3.28 -4.04
N ARG A 93 9.43 1.95 -3.92
CA ARG A 93 9.02 1.30 -2.66
C ARG A 93 10.09 1.42 -1.59
N ARG A 94 11.38 1.33 -1.95
CA ARG A 94 12.50 1.51 -1.01
C ARG A 94 12.49 2.93 -0.44
N ASP A 95 12.31 3.94 -1.27
CA ASP A 95 12.28 5.34 -0.83
C ASP A 95 11.03 5.65 0.01
N ALA A 96 9.86 5.12 -0.39
CA ALA A 96 8.64 5.20 0.41
C ALA A 96 8.82 4.55 1.79
N ARG A 97 9.48 3.39 1.88
CA ARG A 97 9.80 2.72 3.15
C ARG A 97 10.76 3.52 4.01
N LYS A 98 11.82 4.10 3.43
CA LYS A 98 12.76 4.99 4.15
C LYS A 98 12.02 6.18 4.76
N LEU A 99 11.13 6.81 3.99
CA LEU A 99 10.31 7.93 4.45
C LEU A 99 9.35 7.50 5.56
N LEU A 100 8.70 6.35 5.41
CA LEU A 100 7.78 5.80 6.41
C LEU A 100 8.49 5.48 7.73
N ALA A 101 9.68 4.87 7.68
CA ALA A 101 10.52 4.59 8.84
C ALA A 101 11.00 5.88 9.51
N ALA A 102 11.40 6.89 8.73
CA ALA A 102 11.78 8.20 9.26
C ALA A 102 10.62 8.88 9.99
N ARG A 103 9.40 8.81 9.45
CA ARG A 103 8.18 9.31 10.13
C ARG A 103 7.86 8.50 11.38
N GLY A 104 7.97 7.18 11.33
CA GLY A 104 7.75 6.30 12.48
C GLY A 104 8.66 6.64 13.67
N ARG A 105 9.94 6.96 13.41
CA ARG A 105 10.87 7.43 14.46
C ARG A 105 10.40 8.72 15.13
N VAL A 106 9.87 9.67 14.36
CA VAL A 106 9.32 10.92 14.93
C VAL A 106 8.13 10.63 15.85
N GLU A 107 7.25 9.69 15.47
CA GLU A 107 6.09 9.34 16.29
C GLU A 107 6.45 8.55 17.56
N ILE A 108 7.50 7.73 17.50
CA ILE A 108 8.06 7.09 18.71
C ILE A 108 8.62 8.14 19.66
N ASP A 109 9.41 9.08 19.17
CA ASP A 109 9.93 10.19 19.98
C ASP A 109 8.79 11.02 20.60
N ARG A 110 7.72 11.27 19.83
CA ARG A 110 6.50 11.92 20.33
C ARG A 110 5.89 11.13 21.48
N LEU A 111 5.70 9.82 21.32
CA LEU A 111 5.10 8.96 22.35
C LEU A 111 5.92 9.00 23.64
N LYS A 112 7.25 8.83 23.56
CA LYS A 112 8.15 8.93 24.72
C LYS A 112 7.98 10.24 25.47
N ARG A 113 7.97 11.33 24.71
CA ARG A 113 7.81 12.68 25.25
C ARG A 113 6.44 12.89 25.90
N LEU A 114 5.36 12.39 25.29
CA LEU A 114 4.01 12.49 25.82
C LEU A 114 3.80 11.62 27.07
N LEU A 115 4.46 10.46 27.14
CA LEU A 115 4.45 9.63 28.35
C LEU A 115 5.07 10.35 29.53
N MET A 116 6.25 10.97 29.34
CA MET A 116 6.88 11.79 30.37
C MET A 116 6.01 13.01 30.73
N LEU A 117 5.43 13.68 29.74
CA LEU A 117 4.54 14.81 29.97
C LEU A 117 3.32 14.42 30.81
N ASN A 118 2.70 13.28 30.52
CA ASN A 118 1.58 12.75 31.29
C ASN A 118 1.98 12.42 32.75
N THR A 119 3.17 11.86 32.97
CA THR A 119 3.72 11.65 34.33
C THR A 119 3.88 12.98 35.08
N ILE A 120 4.37 14.03 34.40
CA ILE A 120 4.49 15.36 34.98
C ILE A 120 3.11 15.97 35.28
N MET A 121 2.12 15.83 34.39
CA MET A 121 0.78 16.39 34.64
C MET A 121 0.08 15.72 35.83
N LYS A 122 0.28 14.41 36.02
CA LYS A 122 -0.25 13.69 37.20
C LYS A 122 0.39 14.15 38.51
N THR A 123 1.70 14.42 38.50
CA THR A 123 2.40 14.96 39.68
C THR A 123 2.09 16.41 39.93
N TRP A 124 1.82 17.19 38.89
CA TRP A 124 1.49 18.61 38.98
C TRP A 124 0.35 18.88 39.95
N GLY A 125 -0.70 18.05 39.95
CA GLY A 125 -1.82 18.16 40.90
C GLY A 125 -1.41 18.06 42.37
N MET A 126 -0.32 17.35 42.66
CA MET A 126 0.18 17.10 44.02
C MET A 126 1.15 18.18 44.53
N LEU A 127 1.64 19.06 43.66
CA LEU A 127 2.58 20.12 44.01
C LEU A 127 1.91 21.24 44.83
N SER A 128 2.67 21.84 45.74
CA SER A 128 2.28 23.08 46.41
C SER A 128 2.26 24.26 45.44
N ASP A 129 1.54 25.33 45.79
CA ASP A 129 1.45 26.53 44.94
C ASP A 129 2.82 27.18 44.68
N ARG A 130 3.74 27.11 45.66
CA ARG A 130 5.11 27.61 45.51
C ARG A 130 5.92 26.80 44.50
N GLU A 131 5.79 25.47 44.52
CA GLU A 131 6.45 24.57 43.58
C GLU A 131 5.90 24.73 42.16
N LYS A 132 4.57 24.87 42.05
CA LYS A 132 3.89 25.19 40.78
C LYS A 132 4.41 26.50 40.21
N GLU A 133 4.48 27.56 41.01
CA GLU A 133 4.98 28.87 40.56
C GLU A 133 6.45 28.82 40.14
N SER A 134 7.31 28.17 40.94
CA SER A 134 8.73 28.01 40.63
C SER A 134 8.97 27.24 39.33
N THR A 135 8.25 26.14 39.14
CA THR A 135 8.30 25.30 37.94
C THR A 135 7.83 26.08 36.71
N SER A 136 6.70 26.80 36.85
CA SER A 136 6.11 27.66 35.82
C SER A 136 7.08 28.75 35.37
N ARG A 137 7.72 29.44 36.33
CA ARG A 137 8.72 30.48 36.05
C ARG A 137 9.91 29.92 35.29
N THR A 138 10.46 28.79 35.73
CA THR A 138 11.59 28.12 35.10
C THR A 138 11.29 27.75 33.64
N PHE A 139 10.12 27.14 33.41
CA PHE A 139 9.68 26.78 32.07
C PHE A 139 9.52 28.01 31.16
N ARG A 140 8.85 29.06 31.64
CA ARG A 140 8.60 30.29 30.88
C ARG A 140 9.88 31.04 30.52
N GLU A 141 10.80 31.19 31.47
CA GLU A 141 12.09 31.85 31.21
C GLU A 141 12.90 31.10 30.16
N ALA A 142 12.81 29.76 30.14
CA ALA A 142 13.47 28.95 29.14
C ALA A 142 12.78 29.04 27.76
N THR A 143 11.44 29.03 27.69
CA THR A 143 10.72 29.11 26.41
C THR A 143 10.89 30.46 25.72
N LEU A 144 10.92 31.56 26.48
CA LEU A 144 11.16 32.92 25.96
C LEU A 144 12.51 33.09 25.25
N ARG A 145 13.51 32.27 25.59
CA ARG A 145 14.84 32.30 24.96
C ARG A 145 14.88 31.53 23.63
N LEU A 146 13.83 30.79 23.31
CA LEU A 146 13.76 30.00 22.09
C LEU A 146 13.12 30.82 20.95
N LYS A 147 13.56 30.59 19.71
CA LYS A 147 13.00 31.26 18.52
C LYS A 147 11.50 30.97 18.36
N PRO A 148 10.69 31.78 17.66
CA PRO A 148 9.31 31.40 17.35
C PRO A 148 9.25 30.09 16.55
N ILE A 149 8.25 29.25 16.83
CA ILE A 149 8.00 28.05 16.05
C ILE A 149 7.46 28.49 14.68
N ARG A 150 8.10 28.06 13.60
CA ARG A 150 7.48 28.19 12.28
C ARG A 150 6.32 27.19 12.21
N PRO A 151 5.11 27.60 11.78
CA PRO A 151 4.02 26.66 11.58
C PRO A 151 4.41 25.62 10.53
N LEU A 152 3.93 24.39 10.70
CA LEU A 152 4.03 23.36 9.66
C LEU A 152 2.93 23.65 8.62
N PRO A 153 3.19 23.51 7.31
CA PRO A 153 2.12 23.53 6.32
C PRO A 153 1.23 22.30 6.56
N LEU A 154 0.08 22.51 7.19
CA LEU A 154 -0.90 21.48 7.49
C LEU A 154 -2.08 21.57 6.49
N PRO A 155 -2.79 20.47 6.22
CA PRO A 155 -4.00 20.48 5.40
C PRO A 155 -5.05 21.49 5.94
N ALA A 156 -5.86 22.07 5.06
CA ALA A 156 -6.89 23.06 5.43
C ALA A 156 -7.88 22.56 6.49
N SER A 157 -8.53 23.45 7.23
CA SER A 157 -9.39 23.10 8.38
C SER A 157 -10.58 22.19 8.05
N ASN A 158 -11.13 22.27 6.83
CA ASN A 158 -12.24 21.43 6.34
C ASN A 158 -11.84 19.94 6.24
N PHE A 159 -10.55 19.64 6.38
CA PHE A 159 -9.98 18.30 6.34
C PHE A 159 -10.22 17.48 7.62
N PHE A 160 -10.58 18.15 8.72
CA PHE A 160 -10.83 17.56 10.02
C PHE A 160 -12.31 17.29 10.32
N ASP A 161 -13.21 17.70 9.42
CA ASP A 161 -14.64 17.49 9.59
C ASP A 161 -15.01 16.01 9.32
N PRO A 162 -15.91 15.41 10.13
CA PRO A 162 -16.48 14.11 9.80
C PRO A 162 -17.21 14.20 8.45
N PRO A 163 -17.24 13.11 7.65
CA PRO A 163 -18.03 13.10 6.44
C PRO A 163 -19.47 13.47 6.81
N GLN A 164 -19.99 14.54 6.20
CA GLN A 164 -21.39 14.92 6.33
C GLN A 164 -22.22 13.68 5.98
N PRO A 165 -23.19 13.28 6.82
CA PRO A 165 -24.09 12.19 6.45
C PRO A 165 -24.71 12.58 5.11
N THR A 166 -24.43 11.79 4.07
CA THR A 166 -25.05 11.96 2.76
C THR A 166 -26.55 11.89 2.97
N GLY A 167 -27.20 13.05 2.98
CA GLY A 167 -28.63 13.16 3.02
C GLY A 167 -29.20 12.31 1.90
N VAL A 168 -30.16 11.46 2.26
CA VAL A 168 -31.00 10.74 1.32
C VAL A 168 -31.48 11.74 0.27
N LEU A 169 -30.99 11.61 -0.97
CA LEU A 169 -31.56 12.30 -2.12
C LEU A 169 -32.95 11.72 -2.35
N GLN A 170 -33.93 12.25 -1.62
CA GLN A 170 -35.31 12.21 -2.05
C GLN A 170 -35.45 13.20 -3.20
N HIS A 171 -35.99 12.68 -4.30
CA HIS A 171 -36.40 13.31 -5.56
C HIS A 171 -35.45 13.11 -6.76
N PRO A 172 -35.95 12.47 -7.84
CA PRO A 172 -35.24 12.38 -9.10
C PRO A 172 -35.21 13.76 -9.79
N PRO A 173 -34.10 14.17 -10.43
CA PRO A 173 -34.09 15.35 -11.26
C PRO A 173 -34.96 15.11 -12.50
N GLN A 174 -35.93 16.00 -12.70
CA GLN A 174 -36.75 16.07 -13.90
C GLN A 174 -35.84 16.35 -15.11
N PHE A 175 -35.84 15.43 -16.08
CA PHE A 175 -35.24 15.65 -17.38
C PHE A 175 -35.99 16.76 -18.11
N ALA A 176 -35.33 17.91 -18.30
CA ALA A 176 -35.76 18.91 -19.26
C ALA A 176 -35.42 18.40 -20.67
N SER A 177 -36.45 17.99 -21.41
CA SER A 177 -36.37 17.72 -22.84
C SER A 177 -35.98 18.98 -23.59
N GLN A 178 -34.86 18.96 -24.31
CA GLN A 178 -34.63 19.88 -25.41
C GLN A 178 -34.34 19.09 -26.69
N ASN A 179 -35.30 19.22 -27.60
CA ASN A 179 -35.24 18.84 -29.00
C ASN A 179 -34.08 19.57 -29.70
N TYR A 180 -33.22 18.86 -30.41
CA TYR A 180 -32.55 19.31 -31.64
C TYR A 180 -32.20 18.05 -32.45
N GLN A 181 -33.10 17.66 -33.35
CA GLN A 181 -33.00 17.84 -34.81
C GLN A 181 -31.99 16.91 -35.48
N GLU A 182 -32.58 15.90 -36.12
CA GLU A 182 -32.02 15.02 -37.14
C GLU A 182 -31.21 15.82 -38.19
N ARG A 183 -30.01 15.33 -38.50
CA ARG A 183 -29.38 15.56 -39.79
C ARG A 183 -28.80 14.25 -40.34
N ASP A 184 -29.55 13.76 -41.32
CA ASP A 184 -29.20 12.99 -42.50
C ASP A 184 -27.82 12.33 -42.63
N HIS A 185 -27.95 11.02 -42.81
CA HIS A 185 -27.10 10.10 -43.56
C HIS A 185 -26.20 10.73 -44.63
N ARG A 186 -24.89 10.49 -44.50
CA ARG A 186 -24.01 10.24 -45.65
C ARG A 186 -23.17 9.00 -45.42
N SER A 187 -23.55 7.96 -46.16
CA SER A 187 -22.80 6.73 -46.38
C SER A 187 -21.45 7.05 -47.01
N LEU A 188 -20.37 6.54 -46.42
CA LEU A 188 -19.11 6.33 -47.12
C LEU A 188 -18.67 4.89 -46.87
N HIS A 189 -18.86 4.07 -47.90
CA HIS A 189 -18.18 2.79 -48.07
C HIS A 189 -16.69 3.05 -48.34
N CYS A 190 -15.79 2.38 -47.63
CA CYS A 190 -14.57 1.84 -48.25
C CYS A 190 -14.06 0.63 -47.45
N SER A 191 -13.58 -0.35 -48.21
CA SER A 191 -13.34 -1.76 -47.88
C SER A 191 -12.01 -2.01 -47.13
N PRO A 192 -11.72 -3.26 -46.69
CA PRO A 192 -10.64 -3.57 -45.76
C PRO A 192 -9.31 -3.80 -46.47
N SER A 193 -8.21 -3.46 -45.80
CA SER A 193 -6.86 -3.88 -46.21
C SER A 193 -5.97 -4.11 -44.98
N THR A 194 -5.54 -5.36 -44.83
CA THR A 194 -4.34 -5.82 -44.12
C THR A 194 -3.73 -6.95 -44.98
N PRO A 195 -2.51 -7.46 -44.72
CA PRO A 195 -1.44 -7.02 -43.83
C PRO A 195 -0.05 -7.01 -44.52
N HIS A 196 1.01 -6.82 -43.72
CA HIS A 196 2.43 -7.08 -43.98
C HIS A 196 3.31 -5.97 -44.57
N ASP A 197 4.55 -5.98 -44.05
CA ASP A 197 5.73 -5.19 -44.40
C ASP A 197 5.83 -3.80 -43.77
N MET A 198 6.35 -3.74 -42.54
CA MET A 198 7.30 -2.72 -42.05
C MET A 198 7.94 -3.16 -40.71
N ALA A 199 8.42 -4.40 -40.66
CA ALA A 199 9.26 -4.91 -39.58
C ALA A 199 10.48 -5.57 -40.24
N ASP A 200 11.44 -4.75 -40.67
CA ASP A 200 12.83 -5.13 -40.99
C ASP A 200 13.56 -3.93 -41.62
N GLU A 201 13.75 -2.83 -40.89
CA GLU A 201 14.75 -1.80 -41.31
C GLU A 201 15.22 -0.84 -40.20
N PHE A 202 15.36 -1.31 -38.95
CA PHE A 202 15.95 -0.48 -37.87
C PHE A 202 16.87 -1.28 -36.93
N LEU A 203 17.64 -2.23 -37.47
CA LEU A 203 18.62 -3.03 -36.70
C LEU A 203 20.07 -3.00 -37.21
N GLU A 204 20.44 -2.13 -38.16
CA GLU A 204 21.85 -1.96 -38.54
C GLU A 204 22.23 -0.49 -38.77
N ALA A 205 22.72 0.17 -37.73
CA ALA A 205 23.69 1.28 -37.83
C ALA A 205 24.27 1.60 -36.45
N ILE A 206 25.32 0.88 -36.04
CA ILE A 206 26.25 1.35 -35.00
C ILE A 206 27.45 1.99 -35.72
N PRO A 207 27.67 3.32 -35.63
CA PRO A 207 28.98 3.88 -35.84
C PRO A 207 29.68 3.98 -34.48
N SER A 208 30.76 3.20 -34.34
CA SER A 208 31.83 3.52 -33.40
C SER A 208 32.44 4.87 -33.77
N HIS A 209 32.42 5.86 -32.88
CA HIS A 209 33.58 6.67 -32.49
C HIS A 209 33.19 7.79 -31.51
N GLU A 210 34.01 7.87 -30.45
CA GLU A 210 34.45 9.06 -29.71
C GLU A 210 33.52 9.73 -28.68
N ASN A 211 33.93 9.53 -27.42
CA ASN A 211 33.54 10.27 -26.22
C ASN A 211 33.52 11.79 -26.42
N PRO A 212 32.43 12.47 -26.02
CA PRO A 212 32.48 13.86 -25.60
C PRO A 212 32.28 13.97 -24.08
N SER A 213 33.30 14.55 -23.45
CA SER A 213 33.30 15.33 -22.20
C SER A 213 32.58 14.76 -20.98
N ALA A 214 33.42 14.33 -20.04
CA ALA A 214 33.14 14.22 -18.61
C ALA A 214 32.53 15.51 -18.05
N ASP A 215 31.21 15.50 -17.81
CA ASP A 215 30.48 16.36 -16.87
C ASP A 215 29.17 15.64 -16.52
N GLY A 216 29.29 14.48 -15.88
CA GLY A 216 28.16 13.63 -15.47
C GLY A 216 28.50 12.60 -14.40
N GLU A 217 29.78 12.38 -14.09
CA GLU A 217 30.28 11.48 -13.03
C GLU A 217 30.49 12.21 -11.69
N ALA A 218 29.56 13.08 -11.31
CA ALA A 218 29.59 13.71 -9.98
C ALA A 218 28.19 13.73 -9.39
N LEU A 219 27.60 12.54 -9.14
CA LEU A 219 26.47 12.39 -8.20
C LEU A 219 26.19 10.94 -7.74
N SER A 220 27.05 9.96 -8.05
CA SER A 220 26.96 8.59 -7.49
C SER A 220 27.90 8.33 -6.31
N GLY A 221 28.55 9.36 -5.76
CA GLY A 221 29.61 9.23 -4.74
C GLY A 221 29.30 9.79 -3.34
N LEU A 222 28.04 10.07 -3.00
CA LEU A 222 27.67 10.64 -1.68
C LEU A 222 26.50 9.94 -0.99
N ILE A 223 26.16 8.73 -1.42
CA ILE A 223 25.39 7.81 -0.58
C ILE A 223 26.34 6.66 -0.30
N GLU A 224 27.08 6.74 0.81
CA GLU A 224 27.72 5.56 1.37
C GLU A 224 26.69 4.43 1.39
N ASP A 225 27.12 3.26 0.93
CA ASP A 225 26.44 1.98 1.06
C ASP A 225 26.29 1.58 2.54
N ILE A 226 25.53 2.38 3.29
CA ILE A 226 24.91 1.96 4.52
C ILE A 226 23.69 1.18 4.04
N GLU A 227 23.82 -0.15 3.95
CA GLU A 227 22.65 -1.01 4.21
C GLU A 227 22.02 -0.45 5.48
N PRO A 228 20.83 0.17 5.42
CA PRO A 228 20.25 0.69 6.63
C PRO A 228 19.91 -0.56 7.42
N ASP A 229 20.67 -0.81 8.50
CA ASP A 229 20.23 -1.64 9.59
C ASP A 229 18.74 -1.33 9.77
N ILE A 230 17.91 -2.31 9.44
CA ILE A 230 16.48 -2.26 9.73
C ILE A 230 16.44 -2.40 11.25
N VAL A 231 16.74 -1.31 11.95
CA VAL A 231 16.61 -1.21 13.38
C VAL A 231 15.12 -1.35 13.62
N SER A 232 14.73 -2.56 14.01
CA SER A 232 13.40 -2.88 14.50
C SER A 232 13.00 -1.77 15.45
N LEU A 233 11.95 -1.01 15.08
CA LEU A 233 11.37 -0.03 15.97
C LEU A 233 10.87 -0.81 17.19
N ALA A 234 11.62 -0.74 18.29
CA ALA A 234 11.33 -1.47 19.51
C ALA A 234 9.85 -1.30 19.91
N SER A 235 9.22 -2.39 20.36
CA SER A 235 7.83 -2.40 20.79
C SER A 235 7.56 -1.27 21.81
N PRO A 236 6.49 -0.48 21.65
CA PRO A 236 6.18 0.66 22.51
C PRO A 236 5.62 0.29 23.89
N ASN A 237 5.91 -0.92 24.38
CA ASN A 237 5.71 -1.33 25.77
C ASN A 237 6.78 -0.72 26.69
N GLU A 238 7.11 0.56 26.49
CA GLU A 238 7.89 1.30 27.47
C GLU A 238 6.98 1.59 28.67
N GLU A 239 7.39 1.07 29.83
CA GLU A 239 6.82 1.40 31.13
C GLU A 239 6.88 2.91 31.36
N ALA A 240 5.95 3.44 32.16
CA ALA A 240 5.92 4.86 32.48
C ALA A 240 7.28 5.27 33.07
N PRO A 241 7.95 6.30 32.52
CA PRO A 241 9.21 6.74 33.07
C PRO A 241 9.03 7.17 34.53
N GLY A 242 10.08 6.95 35.33
CA GLY A 242 10.09 7.29 36.76
C GLY A 242 9.73 8.75 37.00
N LEU A 243 9.12 9.01 38.17
CA LEU A 243 8.71 10.35 38.59
C LEU A 243 9.95 11.26 38.69
N PRO A 244 10.01 12.40 37.98
CA PRO A 244 11.09 13.36 38.15
C PRO A 244 11.03 13.96 39.56
N ASP A 245 12.19 14.34 40.10
CA ASP A 245 12.23 15.11 41.35
C ASP A 245 11.52 16.46 41.16
N VAL A 246 10.87 16.97 42.20
CA VAL A 246 10.03 18.18 42.13
C VAL A 246 10.84 19.38 41.64
N GLY A 247 12.11 19.48 42.04
CA GLY A 247 13.03 20.52 41.60
C GLY A 247 13.42 20.44 40.11
N GLU A 248 13.24 19.28 39.46
CA GLU A 248 13.64 19.03 38.07
C GLU A 248 12.45 19.09 37.09
N ILE A 249 11.23 19.31 37.57
CA ILE A 249 10.04 19.33 36.71
C ILE A 249 10.15 20.45 35.66
N GLY A 250 10.61 21.65 36.05
CA GLY A 250 10.69 22.80 35.14
C GLY A 250 11.73 22.62 34.03
N THR A 251 12.88 22.05 34.36
CA THR A 251 13.93 21.71 33.40
C THR A 251 13.50 20.56 32.49
N THR A 252 12.80 19.57 33.04
CA THR A 252 12.25 18.45 32.26
C THR A 252 11.19 18.93 31.28
N LEU A 253 10.22 19.77 31.71
CA LEU A 253 9.22 20.37 30.82
C LEU A 253 9.88 21.17 29.68
N THR A 254 10.95 21.91 29.99
CA THR A 254 11.74 22.63 28.99
C THR A 254 12.34 21.66 27.97
N ALA A 255 12.98 20.58 28.44
CA ALA A 255 13.54 19.55 27.56
C ALA A 255 12.47 18.90 26.67
N LEU A 256 11.31 18.56 27.22
CA LEU A 256 10.18 18.02 26.45
C LEU A 256 9.71 19.03 25.38
N TYR A 257 9.52 20.31 25.73
CA TYR A 257 9.12 21.33 24.75
C TYR A 257 10.16 21.52 23.64
N THR A 258 11.46 21.50 23.96
CA THR A 258 12.51 21.53 22.93
C THR A 258 12.47 20.29 22.03
N GLY A 259 12.18 19.10 22.59
CA GLY A 259 11.98 17.87 21.83
C GLY A 259 10.76 17.93 20.90
N TYR A 260 9.65 18.52 21.36
CA TYR A 260 8.49 18.82 20.51
C TYR A 260 8.89 19.70 19.32
N ARG A 261 9.60 20.80 19.57
CA ARG A 261 10.05 21.71 18.50
C ARG A 261 10.99 21.04 17.50
N ALA A 262 11.94 20.23 17.98
CA ALA A 262 12.82 19.45 17.12
C ALA A 262 12.06 18.43 16.27
N SER A 263 10.96 17.85 16.78
CA SER A 263 10.10 16.95 16.01
C SER A 263 9.41 17.67 14.83
N LEU A 264 8.95 18.91 15.02
CA LEU A 264 8.36 19.72 13.95
C LEU A 264 9.38 20.05 12.84
N GLU A 265 10.62 20.36 13.20
CA GLU A 265 11.67 20.65 12.22
C GLU A 265 12.06 19.40 11.42
N ARG A 266 12.13 18.25 12.08
CA ARG A 266 12.34 16.95 11.41
C ARG A 266 11.22 16.64 10.43
N LEU A 267 9.96 16.83 10.82
CA LEU A 267 8.82 16.65 9.92
C LEU A 267 8.87 17.60 8.73
N ARG A 268 9.20 18.88 8.94
CA ARG A 268 9.36 19.86 7.87
C ARG A 268 10.42 19.44 6.86
N SER A 269 11.58 18.99 7.32
CA SER A 269 12.65 18.49 6.45
C SER A 269 12.15 17.33 5.57
N LEU A 270 11.43 16.36 6.16
CA LEU A 270 10.85 15.23 5.43
C LEU A 270 9.81 15.66 4.37
N LEU A 271 9.05 16.74 4.62
CA LEU A 271 8.10 17.32 3.65
C LEU A 271 8.80 18.02 2.49
N GLN A 272 9.93 18.68 2.75
CA GLN A 272 10.70 19.37 1.71
C GLN A 272 11.41 18.40 0.78
N THR A 273 12.01 17.33 1.31
CA THR A 273 12.68 16.29 0.51
C THR A 273 11.71 15.61 -0.46
N THR A 274 10.48 15.39 -0.01
CA THR A 274 9.42 14.80 -0.85
C THR A 274 8.94 15.78 -1.90
N SER A 275 8.69 17.04 -1.56
CA SER A 275 8.25 18.05 -2.53
C SER A 275 9.27 18.29 -3.65
N GLN A 276 10.58 18.22 -3.34
CA GLN A 276 11.66 18.37 -4.31
C GLN A 276 11.76 17.20 -5.31
N SER A 277 11.36 15.97 -4.95
CA SER A 277 11.35 14.85 -5.91
C SER A 277 10.17 14.91 -6.89
N PHE A 278 9.14 15.71 -6.59
CA PHE A 278 7.93 15.84 -7.40
C PHE A 278 7.86 17.13 -8.25
N HIS A 279 8.80 18.06 -8.10
CA HIS A 279 8.78 19.35 -8.81
C HIS A 279 9.83 19.43 -9.92
N SER A 280 9.44 19.01 -11.14
CA SER A 280 9.77 19.76 -12.36
C SER A 280 8.65 20.81 -12.55
N LYS A 281 9.05 22.06 -12.78
CA LYS A 281 8.25 23.30 -12.65
C LYS A 281 6.90 23.27 -13.41
N ASN A 282 5.77 23.39 -12.71
CA ASN A 282 4.79 24.49 -12.87
C ASN A 282 3.58 24.36 -11.90
N ASP A 283 3.08 25.53 -11.55
CA ASP A 283 2.22 25.91 -10.41
C ASP A 283 0.76 25.42 -10.46
N GLY A 284 0.12 25.34 -9.28
CA GLY A 284 -1.32 25.15 -9.10
C GLY A 284 -1.74 24.35 -7.85
N THR A 285 -1.98 25.06 -6.74
CA THR A 285 -2.67 24.69 -5.48
C THR A 285 -2.41 23.28 -4.92
N ASP A 286 -1.60 23.27 -3.86
CA ASP A 286 -0.88 22.14 -3.25
C ASP A 286 -1.69 21.29 -2.24
N ASP A 287 -3.02 21.34 -2.27
CA ASP A 287 -3.86 20.65 -1.27
C ASP A 287 -3.78 19.12 -1.40
N SER A 288 -3.76 18.59 -2.62
CA SER A 288 -3.62 17.13 -2.84
C SER A 288 -2.23 16.60 -2.51
N THR A 289 -1.19 17.44 -2.67
CA THR A 289 0.19 17.06 -2.34
C THR A 289 0.36 17.04 -0.83
N THR A 290 -0.17 18.04 -0.12
CA THR A 290 -0.12 18.10 1.35
C THR A 290 -0.90 16.95 2.00
N GLU A 291 -2.05 16.56 1.43
CA GLU A 291 -2.81 15.35 1.82
C GLU A 291 -2.01 14.04 1.59
N TYR A 292 -1.24 13.94 0.50
CA TYR A 292 -0.36 12.80 0.23
C TYR A 292 0.85 12.75 1.19
N LEU A 293 1.23 13.91 1.73
CA LEU A 293 2.45 14.07 2.51
C LEU A 293 2.30 13.79 4.01
N MET A 294 1.11 13.79 4.61
CA MET A 294 0.92 13.43 6.02
C MET A 294 -0.45 12.78 6.26
N SER A 295 -0.52 11.76 7.12
CA SER A 295 -1.83 11.19 7.46
C SER A 295 -2.69 12.21 8.23
N LYS A 296 -4.01 12.21 7.99
CA LYS A 296 -5.00 13.01 8.75
C LYS A 296 -4.79 12.90 10.26
N THR A 297 -4.56 11.69 10.74
CA THR A 297 -4.31 11.38 12.15
C THR A 297 -3.04 12.04 12.67
N GLN A 298 -1.94 12.00 11.90
CA GLN A 298 -0.67 12.63 12.27
C GLN A 298 -0.80 14.16 12.31
N ALA A 299 -1.45 14.76 11.30
CA ALA A 299 -1.70 16.19 11.27
C ALA A 299 -2.54 16.66 12.47
N ARG A 300 -3.61 15.93 12.79
CA ARG A 300 -4.47 16.22 13.94
C ARG A 300 -3.70 16.16 15.26
N LEU A 301 -2.88 15.12 15.44
CA LEU A 301 -2.09 14.95 16.66
C LEU A 301 -1.07 16.08 16.84
N ILE A 302 -0.48 16.59 15.75
CA ILE A 302 0.43 17.76 15.78
C ILE A 302 -0.29 19.01 16.28
N VAL A 303 -1.51 19.25 15.78
CA VAL A 303 -2.31 20.41 16.20
C VAL A 303 -2.71 20.28 17.67
N GLU A 304 -3.30 19.14 18.06
CA GLU A 304 -3.75 18.91 19.43
C GLU A 304 -2.57 19.06 20.42
N GLU A 305 -1.43 18.48 20.09
CA GLU A 305 -0.23 18.61 20.92
C GLU A 305 0.29 20.06 20.99
N GLY A 306 0.31 20.78 19.86
CA GLY A 306 0.69 22.19 19.85
C GLY A 306 -0.24 23.06 20.69
N THR A 307 -1.55 22.81 20.64
CA THR A 307 -2.52 23.51 21.49
C THR A 307 -2.29 23.22 22.97
N PHE A 308 -1.92 21.98 23.32
CA PHE A 308 -1.57 21.63 24.70
C PHE A 308 -0.36 22.44 25.18
N TRP A 309 0.72 22.50 24.39
CA TRP A 309 1.90 23.28 24.73
C TRP A 309 1.61 24.78 24.87
N ALA A 310 0.78 25.34 23.99
CA ALA A 310 0.39 26.75 24.06
C ALA A 310 -0.40 27.05 25.35
N LYS A 311 -1.38 26.21 25.71
CA LYS A 311 -2.12 26.38 26.96
C LYS A 311 -1.23 26.23 28.20
N LEU A 312 -0.21 25.35 28.15
CA LEU A 312 0.76 25.17 29.21
C LEU A 312 1.67 26.40 29.36
N GLU A 313 2.08 27.02 28.25
CA GLU A 313 2.84 28.28 28.24
C GLU A 313 2.02 29.46 28.78
N ASP A 314 0.72 29.52 28.45
CA ASP A 314 -0.21 30.54 28.93
C ASP A 314 -0.76 30.26 30.35
N PHE A 315 -0.41 29.12 30.97
CA PHE A 315 -0.91 28.65 32.26
C PHE A 315 -2.44 28.61 32.39
N THR A 316 -3.14 28.43 31.26
CA THR A 316 -4.61 28.39 31.20
C THR A 316 -5.19 26.99 31.41
N LEU A 317 -4.33 25.98 31.59
CA LEU A 317 -4.74 24.60 31.87
C LEU A 317 -5.30 24.48 33.30
N VAL A 318 -6.62 24.33 33.41
CA VAL A 318 -7.28 23.91 34.66
C VAL A 318 -6.75 22.50 35.00
N GLN A 319 -6.24 22.30 36.22
CA GLN A 319 -5.39 21.15 36.57
C GLN A 319 -6.01 19.76 36.27
N GLU A 320 -7.32 19.60 36.41
CA GLU A 320 -8.01 18.32 36.12
C GLU A 320 -8.07 18.02 34.61
N ASP A 321 -8.20 19.04 33.77
CA ASP A 321 -8.29 18.92 32.31
C ASP A 321 -6.91 18.65 31.69
N ALA A 322 -5.83 19.15 32.30
CA ALA A 322 -4.45 18.95 31.84
C ALA A 322 -4.02 17.47 31.86
N SER A 323 -4.35 16.77 32.95
CA SER A 323 -4.01 15.34 33.09
C SER A 323 -4.79 14.49 32.10
N GLN A 324 -6.08 14.78 31.91
CA GLN A 324 -6.91 14.07 30.94
C GLN A 324 -6.46 14.34 29.50
N GLN A 325 -6.21 15.61 29.12
CA GLN A 325 -5.70 15.95 27.79
C GLN A 325 -4.35 15.28 27.50
N ALA A 326 -3.44 15.22 28.48
CA ALA A 326 -2.17 14.52 28.32
C ALA A 326 -2.37 13.00 28.14
N ALA A 327 -3.30 12.39 28.88
CA ALA A 327 -3.63 10.97 28.73
C ALA A 327 -4.23 10.66 27.34
N ASP A 328 -5.13 11.52 26.84
CA ASP A 328 -5.73 11.39 25.51
C ASP A 328 -4.67 11.50 24.40
N LEU A 329 -3.74 12.45 24.52
CA LEU A 329 -2.59 12.59 23.61
C LEU A 329 -1.72 11.34 23.62
N VAL A 330 -1.43 10.77 24.80
CA VAL A 330 -0.68 9.50 24.91
C VAL A 330 -1.42 8.38 24.20
N GLN A 331 -2.72 8.22 24.42
CA GLN A 331 -3.50 7.15 23.79
C GLN A 331 -3.46 7.27 22.26
N LYS A 332 -3.71 8.47 21.71
CA LYS A 332 -3.65 8.72 20.26
C LYS A 332 -2.26 8.49 19.69
N SER A 333 -1.21 8.94 20.41
CA SER A 333 0.18 8.73 20.01
C SER A 333 0.58 7.25 20.03
N ARG A 334 0.12 6.46 21.01
CA ARG A 334 0.35 5.00 21.07
C ARG A 334 -0.21 4.33 19.82
N LEU A 335 -1.50 4.57 19.52
CA LEU A 335 -2.16 4.00 18.34
C LEU A 335 -1.44 4.37 17.03
N LEU A 336 -0.97 5.61 16.91
CA LEU A 336 -0.23 6.06 15.73
C LEU A 336 1.15 5.39 15.64
N SER A 337 1.92 5.35 16.73
CA SER A 337 3.23 4.70 16.78
C SER A 337 3.14 3.20 16.52
N ASP A 338 2.16 2.51 17.10
CA ASP A 338 1.86 1.10 16.80
C ASP A 338 1.55 0.89 15.31
N SER A 339 0.79 1.81 14.71
CA SER A 339 0.50 1.76 13.28
C SER A 339 1.75 1.94 12.43
N TYR A 340 2.68 2.83 12.79
CA TYR A 340 3.94 2.97 12.08
C TYR A 340 4.82 1.72 12.26
N ALA A 341 4.98 1.24 13.50
CA ALA A 341 5.79 0.06 13.81
C ALA A 341 5.34 -1.17 13.00
N ARG A 342 4.03 -1.39 12.88
CA ARG A 342 3.47 -2.43 12.01
C ARG A 342 3.90 -2.23 10.55
N ARG A 343 3.70 -1.03 9.99
CA ARG A 343 3.95 -0.76 8.55
C ARG A 343 5.43 -0.72 8.18
N THR A 344 6.32 -0.54 9.16
CA THR A 344 7.77 -0.47 8.96
C THR A 344 8.47 -1.82 9.07
N ASN A 345 7.76 -2.89 9.46
CA ASN A 345 8.34 -4.22 9.61
C ASN A 345 7.90 -5.16 8.48
N PRO A 346 8.53 -5.10 7.29
CA PRO A 346 8.17 -5.97 6.17
C PRO A 346 8.48 -7.44 6.47
N PRO A 347 7.81 -8.39 5.80
CA PRO A 347 8.18 -9.80 5.85
C PRO A 347 9.65 -9.99 5.49
N THR A 348 10.31 -10.85 6.26
CA THR A 348 11.72 -11.22 6.02
C THR A 348 11.79 -12.51 5.20
N THR A 349 12.96 -12.86 4.68
CA THR A 349 13.19 -14.19 4.08
C THR A 349 12.80 -15.31 5.05
N GLN A 350 13.07 -15.12 6.35
CA GLN A 350 12.65 -16.05 7.38
C GLN A 350 11.13 -16.19 7.44
N THR A 351 10.37 -15.10 7.41
CA THR A 351 8.90 -15.12 7.37
C THR A 351 8.36 -16.00 6.23
N TYR A 352 8.93 -15.87 5.02
CA TYR A 352 8.54 -16.72 3.88
C TYR A 352 8.95 -18.18 4.06
N ASN A 353 10.14 -18.45 4.63
CA ASN A 353 10.59 -19.80 4.90
C ASN A 353 9.68 -20.52 5.91
N GLU A 354 9.25 -19.82 6.96
CA GLU A 354 8.31 -20.35 7.97
C GLU A 354 6.95 -20.71 7.33
N CYS A 355 6.45 -19.89 6.40
CA CYS A 355 5.25 -20.22 5.61
C CYS A 355 5.47 -21.44 4.72
N LYS A 356 6.57 -21.50 3.99
CA LYS A 356 6.89 -22.64 3.11
C LYS A 356 7.03 -23.94 3.90
N GLU A 357 7.55 -23.88 5.13
CA GLU A 357 7.68 -25.04 6.02
C GLU A 357 6.30 -25.61 6.38
N ILE A 358 5.36 -24.79 6.87
CA ILE A 358 4.01 -25.26 7.21
C ILE A 358 3.21 -25.72 5.99
N ILE A 359 3.32 -25.02 4.84
CA ILE A 359 2.62 -25.38 3.59
C ILE A 359 3.05 -26.78 3.13
N ARG A 360 4.37 -27.05 3.12
CA ARG A 360 4.93 -28.35 2.74
C ARG A 360 4.56 -29.45 3.73
N ALA A 361 4.59 -29.17 5.03
CA ALA A 361 4.17 -30.13 6.05
C ALA A 361 2.69 -30.52 5.91
N MET A 362 1.84 -29.60 5.45
CA MET A 362 0.44 -29.88 5.13
C MET A 362 0.23 -30.62 3.79
N GLY A 363 1.32 -31.05 3.13
CA GLY A 363 1.26 -31.81 1.87
C GLY A 363 0.97 -30.97 0.63
N ILE A 364 1.02 -29.64 0.72
CA ILE A 364 0.69 -28.75 -0.41
C ILE A 364 1.95 -28.45 -1.24
N SER A 365 1.83 -28.57 -2.57
CA SER A 365 2.90 -28.21 -3.50
C SER A 365 3.28 -26.73 -3.33
N CYS A 366 4.58 -26.49 -3.16
CA CYS A 366 5.12 -25.17 -2.88
C CYS A 366 6.35 -24.89 -3.75
N ILE A 367 6.15 -24.07 -4.78
CA ILE A 367 7.09 -23.82 -5.88
C ILE A 367 7.62 -22.39 -5.79
N GLU A 368 8.85 -22.17 -6.22
CA GLU A 368 9.43 -20.84 -6.41
C GLU A 368 9.60 -20.58 -7.90
N THR A 369 9.46 -19.32 -8.33
CA THR A 369 9.72 -18.97 -9.73
C THR A 369 11.20 -19.12 -10.07
N ASP A 370 11.48 -19.65 -11.27
CA ASP A 370 12.81 -19.59 -11.88
C ASP A 370 12.92 -18.36 -12.77
N GLY A 371 14.08 -17.71 -12.81
CA GLY A 371 14.30 -16.52 -13.64
C GLY A 371 13.57 -15.25 -13.15
N PRO A 372 13.51 -14.19 -13.99
CA PRO A 372 12.99 -12.88 -13.62
C PRO A 372 11.45 -12.79 -13.64
N PHE A 373 10.76 -13.82 -13.15
CA PHE A 373 9.29 -13.89 -13.12
C PHE A 373 8.74 -13.80 -11.71
N GLU A 374 7.52 -13.29 -11.60
CA GLU A 374 6.82 -13.13 -10.32
C GLU A 374 5.83 -14.28 -10.08
N ALA A 375 5.47 -14.46 -8.81
CA ALA A 375 4.60 -15.55 -8.40
C ALA A 375 3.25 -15.53 -9.14
N GLU A 376 2.65 -14.36 -9.35
CA GLU A 376 1.39 -14.18 -10.07
C GLU A 376 1.48 -14.55 -11.54
N ALA A 377 2.65 -14.33 -12.19
CA ALA A 377 2.87 -14.68 -13.59
C ALA A 377 2.97 -16.20 -13.75
N LEU A 378 3.70 -16.87 -12.86
CA LEU A 378 3.78 -18.34 -12.86
C LEU A 378 2.44 -18.98 -12.48
N ALA A 379 1.73 -18.42 -11.51
CA ALA A 379 0.38 -18.87 -11.17
C ALA A 379 -0.58 -18.74 -12.36
N ALA A 380 -0.53 -17.61 -13.08
CA ALA A 380 -1.30 -17.42 -14.31
C ALA A 380 -0.93 -18.45 -15.39
N SER A 381 0.37 -18.71 -15.58
CA SER A 381 0.85 -19.73 -16.53
C SER A 381 0.30 -21.13 -16.22
N ILE A 382 0.36 -21.56 -14.94
CA ILE A 382 -0.15 -22.87 -14.51
C ILE A 382 -1.66 -23.00 -14.81
N VAL A 383 -2.45 -21.96 -14.51
CA VAL A 383 -3.90 -21.97 -14.75
C VAL A 383 -4.24 -21.95 -16.24
N LEU A 384 -3.56 -21.12 -17.04
CA LEU A 384 -3.82 -21.01 -18.47
C LEU A 384 -3.46 -22.28 -19.25
N HIS A 385 -2.54 -23.10 -18.72
CA HIS A 385 -2.20 -24.42 -19.26
C HIS A 385 -3.09 -25.55 -18.70
N GLY A 386 -4.16 -25.23 -17.97
CA GLY A 386 -5.17 -26.18 -17.52
C GLY A 386 -4.74 -27.08 -16.36
N GLN A 387 -3.67 -26.73 -15.65
CA GLN A 387 -3.20 -27.48 -14.46
C GLN A 387 -3.94 -27.06 -13.18
N ALA A 388 -4.71 -25.96 -13.23
CA ALA A 388 -5.54 -25.46 -12.14
C ALA A 388 -6.68 -24.58 -12.68
N ASP A 389 -7.67 -24.25 -11.84
CA ASP A 389 -8.87 -23.51 -12.25
C ASP A 389 -8.76 -21.99 -12.05
N PHE A 390 -8.11 -21.56 -10.96
CA PHE A 390 -8.08 -20.15 -10.55
C PHE A 390 -6.73 -19.76 -9.97
N VAL A 391 -6.33 -18.51 -10.19
CA VAL A 391 -5.24 -17.88 -9.42
C VAL A 391 -5.83 -17.18 -8.21
N GLY A 392 -5.43 -17.57 -7.02
CA GLY A 392 -5.78 -16.92 -5.78
C GLY A 392 -4.79 -15.81 -5.44
N SER A 393 -5.18 -14.55 -5.69
CA SER A 393 -4.36 -13.37 -5.39
C SER A 393 -5.23 -12.11 -5.17
N GLU A 394 -4.65 -11.08 -4.58
CA GLU A 394 -5.22 -9.72 -4.58
C GLU A 394 -4.61 -8.82 -5.66
N ASP A 395 -3.59 -9.32 -6.37
CA ASP A 395 -2.98 -8.62 -7.48
C ASP A 395 -3.83 -8.78 -8.75
N THR A 396 -4.12 -7.64 -9.38
CA THR A 396 -4.94 -7.61 -10.60
C THR A 396 -4.13 -7.82 -11.88
N ASP A 397 -2.79 -7.86 -11.78
CA ASP A 397 -1.91 -8.16 -12.91
C ASP A 397 -2.19 -9.57 -13.47
N VAL A 398 -2.68 -10.50 -12.64
CA VAL A 398 -3.23 -11.80 -13.05
C VAL A 398 -4.25 -11.68 -14.21
N LEU A 399 -5.11 -10.67 -14.17
CA LEU A 399 -6.13 -10.45 -15.21
C LEU A 399 -5.51 -9.97 -16.51
N VAL A 400 -4.39 -9.24 -16.43
CA VAL A 400 -3.62 -8.75 -17.58
C VAL A 400 -2.93 -9.92 -18.29
N TYR A 401 -2.36 -10.85 -17.51
CA TYR A 401 -1.90 -12.15 -18.03
C TYR A 401 -3.04 -13.02 -18.60
N GLY A 402 -4.30 -12.71 -18.29
CA GLY A 402 -5.49 -13.35 -18.85
C GLY A 402 -6.04 -14.51 -18.03
N ALA A 403 -5.45 -14.85 -16.89
CA ALA A 403 -5.91 -15.93 -16.02
C ALA A 403 -7.14 -15.52 -15.18
N PRO A 404 -8.03 -16.46 -14.82
CA PRO A 404 -9.10 -16.24 -13.85
C PRO A 404 -8.55 -15.92 -12.47
N LEU A 405 -8.91 -14.75 -11.92
CA LEU A 405 -8.48 -14.27 -10.62
C LEU A 405 -9.58 -14.51 -9.57
N MET A 406 -9.21 -15.14 -8.45
CA MET A 406 -10.02 -15.28 -7.26
C MET A 406 -9.50 -14.34 -6.16
N ARG A 407 -10.36 -13.43 -5.69
CA ARG A 407 -10.07 -12.40 -4.70
C ARG A 407 -10.86 -12.59 -3.41
N ASN A 408 -10.51 -11.80 -2.39
CA ASN A 408 -11.02 -11.81 -1.02
C ASN A 408 -10.70 -13.10 -0.25
N ILE A 409 -9.57 -13.75 -0.59
CA ILE A 409 -9.16 -15.03 -0.02
C ILE A 409 -8.91 -14.93 1.47
N ALA A 410 -8.14 -13.93 1.89
CA ALA A 410 -7.79 -13.80 3.29
C ALA A 410 -9.00 -13.37 4.16
N LYS A 411 -9.97 -12.63 3.60
CA LYS A 411 -11.10 -12.04 4.35
C LYS A 411 -12.26 -13.00 4.53
N LYS A 412 -12.26 -13.80 5.59
CA LYS A 412 -13.29 -14.84 5.83
C LYS A 412 -14.74 -14.32 5.86
N THR A 413 -14.98 -13.06 6.23
CA THR A 413 -16.34 -12.47 6.28
C THR A 413 -16.87 -11.97 4.95
N ASP A 414 -15.99 -11.73 3.99
CA ASP A 414 -16.39 -11.25 2.69
C ASP A 414 -16.57 -12.44 1.75
N PRO A 415 -17.53 -12.39 0.80
CA PRO A 415 -17.62 -13.42 -0.22
C PRO A 415 -16.36 -13.42 -1.09
N LEU A 416 -16.02 -14.58 -1.64
CA LEU A 416 -14.99 -14.65 -2.67
C LEU A 416 -15.52 -13.99 -3.95
N ILE A 417 -14.62 -13.39 -4.72
CA ILE A 417 -14.95 -12.78 -6.01
C ILE A 417 -14.08 -13.41 -7.08
N ILE A 418 -14.72 -13.93 -8.13
CA ILE A 418 -14.04 -14.45 -9.32
C ILE A 418 -14.18 -13.44 -10.46
N LEU A 419 -13.05 -13.13 -11.08
CA LEU A 419 -12.93 -12.24 -12.22
C LEU A 419 -12.27 -13.01 -13.37
N TYR A 420 -12.86 -12.94 -14.56
CA TYR A 420 -12.30 -13.54 -15.77
C TYR A 420 -11.78 -12.44 -16.68
N GLY A 421 -10.50 -12.50 -17.05
CA GLY A 421 -9.91 -11.52 -17.98
C GLY A 421 -10.66 -11.43 -19.30
N SER A 422 -11.13 -12.57 -19.83
CA SER A 422 -11.97 -12.64 -21.03
C SER A 422 -13.29 -11.88 -20.91
N ASP A 423 -14.00 -12.05 -19.79
CA ASP A 423 -15.30 -11.43 -19.55
C ASP A 423 -15.14 -9.91 -19.41
N ILE A 424 -14.06 -9.48 -18.74
CA ILE A 424 -13.69 -8.07 -18.61
C ILE A 424 -13.37 -7.46 -19.98
N ARG A 425 -12.48 -8.08 -20.77
CA ARG A 425 -12.14 -7.60 -22.12
C ARG A 425 -13.37 -7.47 -23.00
N THR A 426 -14.26 -8.47 -22.95
CA THR A 426 -15.52 -8.46 -23.70
C THR A 426 -16.43 -7.31 -23.26
N ALA A 427 -16.63 -7.12 -21.95
CA ALA A 427 -17.44 -6.02 -21.42
C ALA A 427 -16.85 -4.64 -21.74
N LEU A 428 -15.52 -4.54 -21.73
CA LEU A 428 -14.78 -3.34 -22.08
C LEU A 428 -14.61 -3.15 -23.60
N GLN A 429 -15.00 -4.12 -24.42
CA GLN A 429 -14.83 -4.10 -25.88
C GLN A 429 -13.37 -3.83 -26.28
N LEU A 430 -12.43 -4.50 -25.61
CA LEU A 430 -11.00 -4.39 -25.87
C LEU A 430 -10.47 -5.77 -26.29
N ASP A 431 -9.54 -5.78 -27.24
CA ASP A 431 -8.68 -6.95 -27.45
C ASP A 431 -7.60 -7.06 -26.34
N GLN A 432 -6.70 -8.04 -26.46
CA GLN A 432 -5.68 -8.29 -25.45
C GLN A 432 -4.67 -7.14 -25.35
N ASP A 433 -4.22 -6.62 -26.49
CA ASP A 433 -3.17 -5.59 -26.55
C ASP A 433 -3.72 -4.25 -26.04
N GLN A 434 -4.94 -3.91 -26.44
CA GLN A 434 -5.68 -2.77 -25.92
C GLN A 434 -5.96 -2.89 -24.41
N PHE A 435 -6.20 -4.11 -23.91
CA PHE A 435 -6.42 -4.31 -22.48
C PHE A 435 -5.14 -4.13 -21.66
N ILE A 436 -3.99 -4.56 -22.18
CA ILE A 436 -2.68 -4.29 -21.58
C ILE A 436 -2.44 -2.78 -21.54
N ASP A 437 -2.58 -2.08 -22.66
CA ASP A 437 -2.40 -0.63 -22.72
C ASP A 437 -3.39 0.12 -21.81
N PHE A 438 -4.63 -0.34 -21.75
CA PHE A 438 -5.62 0.18 -20.80
C PHE A 438 -5.13 0.03 -19.35
N ALA A 439 -4.65 -1.15 -18.96
CA ALA A 439 -4.11 -1.39 -17.63
C ALA A 439 -2.91 -0.48 -17.32
N LEU A 440 -1.98 -0.31 -18.27
CA LEU A 440 -0.83 0.59 -18.13
C LEU A 440 -1.26 2.06 -17.97
N LEU A 441 -2.29 2.51 -18.69
CA LEU A 441 -2.86 3.86 -18.51
C LEU A 441 -3.48 4.08 -17.13
N LEU A 442 -4.08 3.04 -16.53
CA LEU A 442 -4.58 3.11 -15.15
C LEU A 442 -3.44 3.23 -14.14
N GLY A 443 -2.26 2.70 -14.49
CA GLY A 443 -1.07 2.64 -13.67
C GLY A 443 -0.86 1.25 -13.08
N THR A 444 0.35 0.73 -13.24
CA THR A 444 0.79 -0.59 -12.76
C THR A 444 2.12 -0.46 -12.01
N ASP A 445 2.71 -1.59 -11.61
CA ASP A 445 4.08 -1.61 -11.12
C ASP A 445 5.12 -1.21 -12.19
N PHE A 446 4.74 -1.24 -13.48
CA PHE A 446 5.65 -0.91 -14.60
C PHE A 446 5.49 0.52 -15.12
N SER A 447 4.31 1.12 -14.97
CA SER A 447 4.00 2.44 -15.55
C SER A 447 3.24 3.33 -14.57
N ARG A 448 3.59 4.63 -14.57
CA ARG A 448 2.87 5.61 -13.77
C ARG A 448 1.64 6.13 -14.50
N ARG A 449 0.53 6.22 -13.76
CA ARG A 449 -0.71 6.83 -14.24
C ARG A 449 -0.49 8.27 -14.73
N ILE A 450 -0.99 8.58 -15.92
CA ILE A 450 -0.99 9.93 -16.49
C ILE A 450 -1.93 10.83 -15.67
N LYS A 451 -1.48 12.04 -15.34
CA LYS A 451 -2.26 12.99 -14.51
C LYS A 451 -3.58 13.31 -15.21
N ASN A 452 -4.68 13.34 -14.47
CA ASN A 452 -6.04 13.62 -14.96
C ASN A 452 -6.61 12.59 -15.97
N VAL A 453 -5.92 11.46 -16.21
CA VAL A 453 -6.45 10.34 -17.00
C VAL A 453 -6.90 9.26 -16.02
N GLY A 454 -8.20 9.09 -15.84
CA GLY A 454 -8.78 8.02 -14.99
C GLY A 454 -9.50 6.96 -15.78
N PRO A 455 -10.02 5.91 -15.13
CA PRO A 455 -10.52 4.71 -15.81
C PRO A 455 -11.49 4.99 -16.96
N ASN A 456 -12.47 5.86 -16.74
CA ASN A 456 -13.42 6.25 -17.80
C ASN A 456 -12.73 6.93 -19.00
N ARG A 457 -11.78 7.84 -18.75
CA ARG A 457 -11.06 8.57 -19.79
C ARG A 457 -10.05 7.67 -20.51
N ALA A 458 -9.32 6.85 -19.76
CA ALA A 458 -8.40 5.85 -20.30
C ALA A 458 -9.14 4.87 -21.23
N LEU A 459 -10.31 4.37 -20.81
CA LEU A 459 -11.13 3.48 -21.64
C LEU A 459 -11.65 4.19 -22.90
N LYS A 460 -12.07 5.46 -22.79
CA LYS A 460 -12.46 6.26 -23.97
C LYS A 460 -11.29 6.38 -24.95
N PHE A 461 -10.12 6.78 -24.45
CA PHE A 461 -8.93 6.99 -25.25
C PHE A 461 -8.45 5.72 -25.93
N ILE A 462 -8.39 4.59 -25.22
CA ILE A 462 -7.92 3.35 -25.83
C ILE A 462 -8.89 2.83 -26.91
N ARG A 463 -10.20 3.01 -26.73
CA ARG A 463 -11.20 2.66 -27.76
C ARG A 463 -11.13 3.57 -28.98
N GLU A 464 -10.77 4.84 -28.78
CA GLU A 464 -10.74 5.86 -29.83
C GLU A 464 -9.42 5.82 -30.63
N TYR A 465 -8.30 5.59 -29.95
CA TYR A 465 -6.95 5.75 -30.50
C TYR A 465 -6.14 4.44 -30.57
N GLY A 466 -6.58 3.37 -29.90
CA GLY A 466 -6.02 2.02 -30.03
C GLY A 466 -4.77 1.74 -29.19
N SER A 467 -3.81 2.67 -29.08
CA SER A 467 -2.58 2.48 -28.31
C SER A 467 -2.14 3.71 -27.51
N ILE A 468 -1.27 3.50 -26.52
CA ILE A 468 -0.70 4.60 -25.70
C ILE A 468 0.03 5.64 -26.56
N GLU A 469 0.77 5.20 -27.58
CA GLU A 469 1.51 6.08 -28.48
C GLU A 469 0.57 7.06 -29.20
N GLU A 470 -0.52 6.56 -29.79
CA GLU A 470 -1.51 7.39 -30.47
C GLU A 470 -2.22 8.34 -29.49
N ILE A 471 -2.53 7.87 -28.28
CA ILE A 471 -3.13 8.70 -27.23
C ILE A 471 -2.23 9.90 -26.91
N LEU A 472 -0.94 9.67 -26.71
CA LEU A 472 0.02 10.73 -26.37
C LEU A 472 0.24 11.72 -27.52
N GLN A 473 0.09 11.28 -28.77
CA GLN A 473 0.15 12.16 -29.93
C GLN A 473 -1.13 13.00 -30.11
N ARG A 474 -2.30 12.40 -29.90
CA ARG A 474 -3.61 13.02 -30.14
C ARG A 474 -4.07 13.90 -28.98
N GLU A 475 -3.65 13.60 -27.75
CA GLU A 475 -4.07 14.28 -26.53
C GLU A 475 -2.86 14.89 -25.77
N PRO A 476 -2.10 15.82 -26.38
CA PRO A 476 -0.85 16.35 -25.82
C PRO A 476 -1.06 17.13 -24.51
N GLN A 477 -2.29 17.51 -24.16
CA GLN A 477 -2.60 18.13 -22.87
C GLN A 477 -2.50 17.17 -21.67
N TYR A 478 -2.35 15.85 -21.90
CA TYR A 478 -2.13 14.85 -20.87
C TYR A 478 -0.74 14.20 -20.99
N PRO A 479 0.35 14.94 -20.72
CA PRO A 479 1.69 14.37 -20.78
C PRO A 479 1.95 13.40 -19.62
N PRO A 480 2.82 12.38 -19.83
CA PRO A 480 3.32 11.56 -18.73
C PRO A 480 4.10 12.41 -17.73
N ARG A 481 4.21 11.92 -16.49
CA ARG A 481 4.98 12.63 -15.44
C ARG A 481 6.48 12.58 -15.66
N GLU A 482 6.94 11.58 -16.39
CA GLU A 482 8.34 11.32 -16.71
C GLU A 482 8.61 11.74 -18.16
N ALA A 483 9.88 11.76 -18.57
CA ALA A 483 10.23 12.06 -19.95
C ALA A 483 9.55 11.07 -20.90
N LEU A 484 9.00 11.57 -22.02
CA LEU A 484 8.20 10.78 -22.96
C LEU A 484 8.91 9.48 -23.40
N ALA A 485 10.19 9.58 -23.75
CA ALA A 485 10.99 8.42 -24.17
C ALA A 485 11.10 7.35 -23.07
N LEU A 486 11.31 7.76 -21.82
CA LEU A 486 11.38 6.85 -20.68
C LEU A 486 10.03 6.18 -20.42
N TYR A 487 8.93 6.95 -20.51
CA TYR A 487 7.58 6.42 -20.33
C TYR A 487 7.24 5.36 -21.39
N LEU A 488 7.54 5.63 -22.67
CA LEU A 488 7.32 4.66 -23.75
C LEU A 488 8.20 3.43 -23.62
N GLN A 489 9.46 3.58 -23.17
CA GLN A 489 10.32 2.43 -22.86
C GLN A 489 9.72 1.55 -21.74
N GLN A 490 9.19 2.16 -20.67
CA GLN A 490 8.51 1.43 -19.60
C GLN A 490 7.27 0.69 -20.12
N VAL A 491 6.48 1.33 -20.98
CA VAL A 491 5.31 0.70 -21.63
C VAL A 491 5.73 -0.53 -22.42
N GLU A 492 6.77 -0.43 -23.25
CA GLU A 492 7.22 -1.54 -24.09
C GLU A 492 7.79 -2.72 -23.27
N VAL A 493 8.56 -2.41 -22.23
CA VAL A 493 9.02 -3.43 -21.27
C VAL A 493 7.84 -4.10 -20.59
N ALA A 494 6.81 -3.34 -20.20
CA ALA A 494 5.62 -3.89 -19.55
C ALA A 494 4.82 -4.79 -20.49
N ARG A 495 4.63 -4.39 -21.76
CA ARG A 495 4.01 -5.24 -22.79
C ARG A 495 4.76 -6.56 -22.93
N THR A 496 6.08 -6.50 -23.04
CA THR A 496 6.93 -7.70 -23.11
C THR A 496 6.70 -8.63 -21.91
N VAL A 497 6.64 -8.09 -20.69
CA VAL A 497 6.34 -8.87 -19.47
C VAL A 497 4.95 -9.51 -19.55
N PHE A 498 3.91 -8.75 -19.85
CA PHE A 498 2.54 -9.28 -19.89
C PHE A 498 2.27 -10.24 -21.04
N HIS A 499 3.05 -10.19 -22.12
CA HIS A 499 3.01 -11.17 -23.20
C HIS A 499 3.84 -12.44 -22.92
N THR A 500 4.80 -12.37 -22.00
CA THR A 500 5.75 -13.46 -21.74
C THR A 500 5.46 -14.14 -20.42
N LEU A 501 4.69 -15.22 -20.47
CA LEU A 501 4.48 -16.08 -19.32
C LEU A 501 5.68 -17.01 -19.08
N PRO A 502 6.03 -17.32 -17.82
CA PRO A 502 7.06 -18.31 -17.52
C PRO A 502 6.64 -19.71 -17.99
N PRO A 503 7.61 -20.59 -18.29
CA PRO A 503 7.32 -21.98 -18.61
C PRO A 503 6.63 -22.67 -17.42
N VAL A 504 5.68 -23.56 -17.73
CA VAL A 504 4.98 -24.33 -16.70
C VAL A 504 5.90 -25.40 -16.13
N PRO A 505 5.97 -25.58 -14.80
CA PRO A 505 6.75 -26.63 -14.17
C PRO A 505 6.22 -28.03 -14.52
N ASP A 506 7.05 -29.05 -14.35
CA ASP A 506 6.63 -30.44 -14.55
C ASP A 506 5.45 -30.81 -13.65
N THR A 507 4.48 -31.55 -14.18
CA THR A 507 3.25 -31.93 -13.45
C THR A 507 3.53 -32.65 -12.14
N SER A 508 4.64 -33.40 -12.03
CA SER A 508 5.06 -34.06 -10.80
C SER A 508 5.34 -33.06 -9.66
N THR A 509 5.81 -31.86 -9.98
CA THR A 509 6.09 -30.80 -8.99
C THR A 509 4.81 -30.13 -8.49
N LEU A 510 3.73 -30.18 -9.28
CA LEU A 510 2.43 -29.58 -8.96
C LEU A 510 1.53 -30.50 -8.12
N GLN A 511 1.90 -31.77 -7.95
CA GLN A 511 1.11 -32.74 -7.20
C GLN A 511 1.27 -32.55 -5.69
N ASN A 512 0.13 -32.52 -4.99
CA ASN A 512 0.09 -32.54 -3.54
C ASN A 512 0.47 -33.92 -3.00
N GLN A 513 1.10 -33.92 -1.83
CA GLN A 513 1.53 -35.09 -1.10
C GLN A 513 0.60 -35.34 0.10
N GLU A 514 0.72 -36.51 0.71
CA GLU A 514 0.06 -36.77 1.99
C GLU A 514 0.62 -35.82 3.06
N PRO A 515 -0.23 -35.20 3.90
CA PRO A 515 0.22 -34.32 4.97
C PRO A 515 1.01 -35.09 6.02
N ASP A 516 2.06 -34.46 6.55
CA ASP A 516 2.80 -34.93 7.71
C ASP A 516 2.23 -34.25 8.97
N ASP A 517 1.19 -34.87 9.54
CA ASP A 517 0.51 -34.36 10.73
C ASP A 517 1.47 -34.21 11.93
N THR A 518 2.54 -35.01 12.01
CA THR A 518 3.54 -34.90 13.09
C THR A 518 4.38 -33.63 12.89
N ALA A 519 4.89 -33.41 11.68
CA ALA A 519 5.64 -32.19 11.37
C ALA A 519 4.79 -30.93 11.54
N VAL A 520 3.52 -30.97 11.12
CA VAL A 520 2.55 -29.86 11.34
C VAL A 520 2.43 -29.53 12.83
N GLN A 521 2.24 -30.54 13.69
CA GLN A 521 2.16 -30.33 15.14
C GLN A 521 3.46 -29.78 15.73
N GLU A 522 4.61 -30.29 15.32
CA GLU A 522 5.91 -29.80 15.77
C GLU A 522 6.14 -28.34 15.40
N ILE A 523 5.80 -27.93 14.17
CA ILE A 523 5.90 -26.55 13.69
C ILE A 523 5.00 -25.63 14.53
N LEU A 524 3.74 -26.01 14.73
CA LEU A 524 2.79 -25.21 15.50
C LEU A 524 3.21 -25.09 16.97
N HIS A 525 3.76 -26.15 17.56
CA HIS A 525 4.28 -26.12 18.92
C HIS A 525 5.55 -25.25 19.03
N ARG A 526 6.48 -25.36 18.06
CA ARG A 526 7.72 -24.56 17.98
C ARG A 526 7.42 -23.05 17.99
N TYR A 527 6.36 -22.63 17.30
CA TYR A 527 5.94 -21.23 17.23
C TYR A 527 4.95 -20.80 18.31
N GLY A 528 4.61 -21.68 19.27
CA GLY A 528 3.66 -21.38 20.34
C GLY A 528 2.23 -21.15 19.85
N LEU A 529 1.86 -21.72 18.69
CA LEU A 529 0.56 -21.55 18.05
C LEU A 529 -0.45 -22.62 18.47
N TRP A 530 0.00 -23.74 19.06
CA TRP A 530 -0.86 -24.85 19.47
C TRP A 530 -1.97 -24.44 20.46
N THR A 531 -1.67 -23.52 21.38
CA THR A 531 -2.66 -23.01 22.35
C THR A 531 -3.78 -22.20 21.71
N GLU A 532 -3.56 -21.65 20.51
CA GLU A 532 -4.54 -20.86 19.76
C GLU A 532 -5.48 -21.74 18.93
N LEU A 533 -5.17 -23.03 18.78
CA LEU A 533 -6.02 -24.01 18.12
C LEU A 533 -6.97 -24.71 19.10
N SER A 534 -6.59 -24.80 20.38
CA SER A 534 -7.39 -25.43 21.43
C SER A 534 -8.43 -24.52 22.06
N HIS A 535 -8.28 -23.20 21.91
CA HIS A 535 -9.31 -22.25 22.28
C HIS A 535 -10.25 -22.06 21.11
N ASP A 536 -11.44 -22.65 21.21
CA ASP A 536 -12.65 -22.39 20.41
C ASP A 536 -13.16 -20.94 20.63
N TYR A 537 -12.24 -19.98 20.74
CA TYR A 537 -12.58 -18.58 20.87
C TYR A 537 -13.01 -18.10 19.50
N ASP A 538 -14.32 -17.88 19.39
CA ASP A 538 -15.05 -17.16 18.35
C ASP A 538 -14.60 -15.68 18.25
N TRP A 539 -13.29 -15.42 18.32
CA TRP A 539 -12.71 -14.11 18.08
C TRP A 539 -12.74 -13.90 16.58
N SER A 540 -13.62 -13.01 16.12
CA SER A 540 -13.88 -12.79 14.70
C SER A 540 -12.61 -12.36 13.95
N TYR A 541 -11.94 -13.33 13.34
CA TYR A 541 -10.85 -13.15 12.38
C TYR A 541 -11.24 -12.22 11.23
N ALA A 542 -12.54 -12.01 11.01
CA ALA A 542 -13.18 -10.97 10.20
C ALA A 542 -12.42 -9.63 10.13
N ASN A 543 -12.01 -9.13 11.30
CA ASN A 543 -11.38 -7.81 11.43
C ASN A 543 -9.88 -7.82 11.19
N ALA A 544 -9.28 -8.99 10.95
CA ALA A 544 -7.85 -9.11 10.70
C ALA A 544 -7.40 -8.45 9.38
N LEU A 545 -8.34 -8.00 8.55
CA LEU A 545 -8.06 -7.60 7.18
C LEU A 545 -8.90 -6.40 6.72
N SER A 546 -9.60 -5.74 7.64
CA SER A 546 -10.34 -4.49 7.37
C SER A 546 -9.41 -3.28 7.18
N GLY A 547 -8.11 -3.42 7.45
CA GLY A 547 -7.13 -2.38 7.19
C GLY A 547 -6.76 -2.27 5.71
N ASN A 548 -6.97 -1.10 5.12
CA ASN A 548 -6.30 -0.67 3.88
C ASN A 548 -4.79 -0.58 4.17
N TYR A 549 -4.10 -1.72 4.08
CA TYR A 549 -2.71 -1.85 4.49
C TYR A 549 -1.73 -1.41 3.39
N PHE A 550 -2.14 -1.62 2.16
CA PHE A 550 -1.64 -0.93 0.99
C PHE A 550 -2.65 0.18 0.73
N ASP A 551 -2.21 1.40 0.38
CA ASP A 551 -3.10 2.53 0.03
C ASP A 551 -3.93 2.23 -1.25
N ASP A 552 -4.78 1.19 -1.23
CA ASP A 552 -6.01 1.19 -1.98
C ASP A 552 -6.85 2.26 -1.28
N ASN A 553 -6.76 3.50 -1.74
CA ASN A 553 -7.52 4.62 -1.24
C ASN A 553 -8.99 4.45 -1.68
N PRO A 554 -9.94 4.01 -0.82
CA PRO A 554 -11.36 3.96 -1.19
C PRO A 554 -11.99 5.36 -1.25
N ALA A 555 -11.24 6.44 -1.00
CA ALA A 555 -11.70 7.81 -1.15
C ALA A 555 -11.28 8.44 -2.50
N ALA A 556 -10.68 7.68 -3.42
CA ALA A 556 -10.55 8.09 -4.82
C ALA A 556 -11.71 7.51 -5.66
N ALA A 557 -12.93 7.90 -5.30
CA ALA A 557 -14.14 7.69 -6.10
C ALA A 557 -14.59 9.00 -6.75
#